data_AF-A0A353RH59-F1
#
_entry.id   AF-A0A353RH59-F1
#
_cell.length_a   1.000
_cell.length_b   1.000
_cell.length_c   1.000
_cell.angle_alpha   90.00
_cell.angle_beta   90.00
_cell.angle_gamma   90.00
#
_symmetry.space_group_name_H-M   'P 1'
#
loop_
_entity.id
_entity.type
_entity.pdbx_description
1 polymer ?
#
loop_
_entity_poly.entity_id
_entity_poly.type
_entity_poly.pdbx_seq_one_letter_code
_entity_poly.pdbx_strand_id
1 'polypeptide(L)'
;NIDIFTLFAISQSIEIEMGRSKKSINGCYADRIIDIDLIMAGDLIVDTPELTIPHPAFHTRDFVLTPLCEIAPDMVHPIFGKTIRRLKEELDRMQSVE
;
A
#
# COMPACT_ATOMS: atom_id res chain seq x y z
N ASN A 1 -14.36 -16.25 -4.51
CA ASN A 1 -13.78 -15.44 -3.42
C ASN A 1 -12.31 -15.80 -3.35
N ILE A 2 -11.41 -14.87 -3.66
CA ILE A 2 -9.96 -15.10 -3.62
C ILE A 2 -9.50 -14.67 -2.22
N ASP A 3 -8.73 -15.50 -1.52
CA ASP A 3 -8.17 -15.12 -0.22
C ASP A 3 -7.00 -14.13 -0.39
N ILE A 4 -6.70 -13.37 0.66
CA ILE A 4 -5.73 -12.28 0.59
C ILE A 4 -4.30 -12.75 0.26
N PHE A 5 -3.92 -13.95 0.70
CA PHE A 5 -2.58 -14.50 0.44
C PHE A 5 -2.47 -14.98 -1.02
N THR A 6 -3.53 -15.55 -1.58
CA THR A 6 -3.59 -15.85 -3.01
C THR A 6 -3.52 -14.57 -3.84
N LEU A 7 -4.22 -13.50 -3.46
CA LEU A 7 -4.13 -12.22 -4.15
C LEU A 7 -2.71 -11.63 -4.10
N PHE A 8 -2.07 -11.70 -2.94
CA PHE A 8 -0.67 -11.29 -2.78
C PHE A 8 0.27 -12.12 -3.66
N ALA A 9 0.13 -13.45 -3.70
CA ALA A 9 0.94 -14.29 -4.57
C ALA A 9 0.74 -13.94 -6.07
N ILE A 10 -0.49 -13.60 -6.47
CA ILE A 10 -0.80 -13.15 -7.83
C ILE A 10 -0.12 -11.81 -8.13
N SER A 11 -0.19 -10.81 -7.23
CA SER A 11 0.46 -9.50 -7.45
C SER A 11 1.97 -9.66 -7.64
N GLN A 12 2.63 -10.45 -6.79
CA GLN A 12 4.06 -10.75 -6.92
C GLN A 12 4.38 -11.46 -8.25
N SER A 13 3.50 -12.34 -8.73
CA SER A 13 3.69 -13.05 -9.99
C SER A 13 3.60 -12.12 -11.19
N ILE A 14 2.66 -11.16 -11.17
CA ILE A 14 2.51 -10.14 -12.21
C ILE A 14 3.76 -9.27 -12.30
N GLU A 15 4.31 -8.83 -11.17
CA GLU A 15 5.54 -8.04 -11.17
C GLU A 15 6.72 -8.82 -11.77
N ILE A 16 6.85 -10.11 -11.45
CA ILE A 16 7.88 -10.99 -12.01
C ILE A 16 7.70 -11.12 -13.52
N GLU A 17 6.48 -11.34 -14.00
CA GLU A 17 6.16 -11.41 -15.43
C GLU A 17 6.48 -10.09 -16.15
N MET A 18 6.23 -8.97 -15.49
CA MET A 18 6.53 -7.62 -15.96
C MET A 18 8.02 -7.25 -15.86
N GLY A 19 8.89 -8.16 -15.42
CA GLY A 19 10.35 -7.96 -15.45
C GLY A 19 11.00 -7.66 -14.10
N ARG A 20 10.30 -7.82 -12.97
CA ARG A 20 10.91 -7.73 -11.63
C ARG A 20 11.97 -8.83 -11.49
N SER A 21 13.23 -8.40 -11.50
CA SER A 21 14.38 -9.30 -11.39
C SER A 21 14.44 -9.92 -9.98
N LYS A 22 14.58 -11.24 -9.91
CA LYS A 22 14.86 -11.92 -8.64
C LYS A 22 16.30 -11.61 -8.23
N LYS A 23 16.43 -10.74 -7.21
CA LYS A 23 17.67 -10.29 -6.54
C LYS A 23 18.31 -9.06 -7.17
N SER A 24 18.34 -8.00 -6.36
CA SER A 24 19.41 -7.02 -6.37
C SER A 24 20.74 -7.76 -6.35
N ILE A 25 21.43 -7.82 -7.49
CA ILE A 25 22.83 -8.21 -7.52
C ILE A 25 23.58 -7.02 -6.92
N ASN A 26 24.24 -7.22 -5.77
CA ASN A 26 25.12 -6.24 -5.11
C ASN A 26 24.45 -5.00 -4.47
N GLY A 27 23.19 -5.12 -4.01
CA GLY A 27 22.59 -4.05 -3.19
C GLY A 27 22.22 -2.76 -3.94
N CYS A 28 22.31 -2.75 -5.28
CA CYS A 28 21.78 -1.67 -6.08
C CYS A 28 20.25 -1.79 -6.15
N TYR A 29 19.55 -0.69 -5.88
CA TYR A 29 18.16 -0.52 -6.26
C TYR A 29 18.08 -0.65 -7.79
N ALA A 30 17.56 -1.78 -8.26
CA ALA A 30 17.20 -1.91 -9.66
C ALA A 30 15.84 -1.23 -9.85
N ASP A 31 15.75 -0.36 -10.87
CA ASP A 31 14.47 0.21 -11.28
C ASP A 31 13.47 -0.91 -11.54
N ARG A 32 12.25 -0.74 -11.03
CA ARG A 32 11.15 -1.67 -11.24
C ARG A 32 10.24 -1.10 -12.32
N ILE A 33 9.80 -1.96 -13.23
CA ILE A 33 8.80 -1.59 -14.26
C ILE A 33 7.45 -1.30 -13.59
N ILE A 34 7.09 -2.08 -12.56
CA ILE A 34 5.89 -1.91 -11.75
C ILE A 34 6.14 -2.42 -10.33
N ASP A 35 5.44 -1.84 -9.36
CA ASP A 35 5.35 -2.27 -7.97
C ASP A 35 3.86 -2.26 -7.58
N ILE A 36 3.34 -3.36 -7.05
CA ILE A 36 1.92 -3.56 -6.73
C ILE A 36 1.77 -3.80 -5.23
N ASP A 37 1.40 -2.76 -4.49
CA ASP A 37 1.14 -2.82 -3.06
C ASP A 37 -0.34 -3.09 -2.74
N LEU A 38 -0.61 -4.05 -1.87
CA LEU A 38 -1.93 -4.24 -1.26
C LEU A 38 -2.11 -3.25 -0.10
N ILE A 39 -2.93 -2.22 -0.29
CA ILE A 39 -3.09 -1.14 0.69
C ILE A 39 -4.09 -1.51 1.80
N MET A 40 -5.30 -1.90 1.44
CA MET A 40 -6.40 -2.23 2.36
C MET A 40 -7.32 -3.27 1.70
N ALA A 41 -7.97 -4.11 2.53
CA ALA A 41 -8.95 -5.08 2.08
C ALA A 41 -10.18 -5.05 3.01
N GLY A 42 -11.05 -4.06 2.81
CA GLY A 42 -12.16 -3.80 3.72
C GLY A 42 -11.65 -3.49 5.14
N ASP A 43 -12.22 -4.18 6.12
CA ASP A 43 -11.88 -4.15 7.53
C ASP A 43 -10.85 -5.23 7.95
N LEU A 44 -10.29 -5.96 6.99
CA LEU A 44 -9.30 -7.00 7.24
C LEU A 44 -8.02 -6.42 7.86
N ILE A 45 -7.55 -7.07 8.93
CA ILE A 45 -6.25 -6.82 9.55
C ILE A 45 -5.43 -8.11 9.45
N VAL A 46 -4.26 -8.02 8.81
CA VAL A 46 -3.27 -9.09 8.69
C VAL A 46 -1.95 -8.57 9.24
N ASP A 47 -1.33 -9.34 10.12
CA ASP A 47 -0.01 -9.03 10.68
C ASP A 47 0.81 -10.33 10.71
N THR A 48 1.42 -10.67 9.58
CA THR A 48 2.33 -11.82 9.46
C THR A 48 3.66 -11.37 8.86
N PRO A 49 4.74 -12.17 9.00
CA PRO A 49 6.02 -11.87 8.38
C PRO A 49 5.96 -11.71 6.85
N GLU A 50 4.99 -12.34 6.20
CA GLU A 50 4.82 -12.33 4.75
C GLU A 50 3.94 -11.18 4.24
N LEU A 51 2.95 -10.73 5.02
CA LEU A 51 1.97 -9.74 4.59
C LEU A 51 1.42 -8.93 5.78
N THR A 52 1.39 -7.61 5.62
CA THR A 52 0.74 -6.69 6.57
C THR A 52 -0.36 -5.91 5.84
N ILE A 53 -1.59 -5.99 6.34
CA ILE A 53 -2.76 -5.24 5.86
C ILE A 53 -3.45 -4.60 7.06
N PRO A 54 -3.82 -3.31 7.03
CA PRO A 54 -3.46 -2.32 6.00
C PRO A 54 -1.95 -2.10 5.86
N HIS A 55 -1.49 -1.69 4.68
CA HIS A 55 -0.06 -1.45 4.43
C HIS A 55 0.51 -0.42 5.44
N PRO A 56 1.54 -0.76 6.23
CA PRO A 56 1.86 -0.01 7.44
C PRO A 56 2.25 1.45 7.20
N ALA A 57 2.86 1.76 6.05
CA ALA A 57 3.35 3.11 5.72
C ALA A 57 2.47 3.88 4.72
N PHE A 58 1.30 3.38 4.32
CA PHE A 58 0.52 4.07 3.27
C PHE A 58 0.00 5.43 3.75
N HIS A 59 -0.35 5.53 5.04
CA HIS A 59 -0.94 6.72 5.65
C HIS A 59 0.03 7.91 5.78
N THR A 60 1.33 7.71 5.51
CA THR A 60 2.35 8.78 5.49
C THR A 60 2.85 9.09 4.08
N ARG A 61 2.28 8.45 3.05
CA ARG A 61 2.73 8.58 1.65
C ARG A 61 1.68 9.32 0.84
N ASP A 62 2.00 10.55 0.45
CA ASP A 62 1.07 11.40 -0.29
C ASP A 62 0.66 10.78 -1.64
N PHE A 63 1.62 10.21 -2.36
CA PHE A 63 1.36 9.53 -3.64
C PHE A 63 0.45 8.30 -3.52
N VAL A 64 0.20 7.80 -2.30
CA VAL A 64 -0.80 6.75 -2.05
C VAL A 64 -2.11 7.36 -1.57
N LEU A 65 -2.06 8.28 -0.60
CA LEU A 65 -3.26 8.87 0.00
C LEU A 65 -4.03 9.78 -0.96
N THR A 66 -3.35 10.55 -1.80
CA THR A 66 -3.98 11.43 -2.79
C THR A 66 -4.91 10.66 -3.72
N PRO A 67 -4.43 9.67 -4.52
CA PRO A 67 -5.32 8.91 -5.40
C PRO A 67 -6.33 8.05 -4.62
N LEU A 68 -5.98 7.52 -3.44
CA LEU A 68 -6.93 6.75 -2.63
C LEU A 68 -8.10 7.62 -2.13
N CYS A 69 -7.83 8.87 -1.77
CA CYS A 69 -8.85 9.83 -1.34
C CYS A 69 -9.77 10.25 -2.50
N GLU A 70 -9.28 10.25 -3.75
CA GLU A 70 -10.11 10.54 -4.93
C GLU A 70 -11.16 9.45 -5.18
N ILE A 71 -10.79 8.18 -4.99
CA ILE A 71 -11.68 7.05 -5.32
C ILE A 71 -12.48 6.53 -4.12
N ALA A 72 -11.97 6.68 -2.90
CA ALA A 72 -12.56 6.09 -1.68
C ALA A 72 -12.36 6.97 -0.44
N PRO A 73 -12.82 8.24 -0.43
CA PRO A 73 -12.55 9.18 0.65
C PRO A 73 -13.15 8.78 2.00
N ASP A 74 -14.31 8.11 1.97
CA ASP A 74 -15.08 7.76 3.17
C ASP A 74 -14.76 6.36 3.69
N MET A 75 -13.84 5.63 3.04
CA MET A 75 -13.34 4.35 3.53
C MET A 75 -12.62 4.57 4.87
N VAL A 76 -12.94 3.75 5.87
CA VAL A 76 -12.41 3.87 7.22
C VAL A 76 -11.22 2.93 7.39
N HIS A 77 -10.07 3.48 7.82
CA HIS A 77 -8.91 2.69 8.18
C HIS A 77 -9.21 1.85 9.43
N PRO A 78 -9.12 0.50 9.39
CA PRO A 78 -9.59 -0.36 10.48
C PRO A 78 -8.80 -0.20 11.79
N ILE A 79 -7.50 0.12 11.70
CA ILE A 79 -6.66 0.38 12.88
C ILE A 79 -6.86 1.79 13.46
N PHE A 80 -6.82 2.84 12.64
CA PHE A 80 -6.89 4.22 13.12
C PHE A 80 -8.32 4.74 13.38
N GLY A 81 -9.35 4.08 12.83
CA GLY A 81 -10.73 4.54 12.91
C GLY A 81 -10.98 5.88 12.21
N LYS A 82 -10.13 6.25 11.24
CA LYS A 82 -10.19 7.51 10.48
C LYS A 82 -10.56 7.23 9.03
N THR A 83 -11.31 8.13 8.42
CA THR A 83 -11.53 8.09 6.96
C THR A 83 -10.23 8.38 6.21
N ILE A 84 -10.11 7.88 4.98
CA ILE A 84 -8.97 8.23 4.10
C ILE A 84 -8.86 9.74 3.92
N ARG A 85 -10.00 10.44 3.77
CA ARG A 85 -10.05 11.91 3.74
C ARG A 85 -9.37 12.52 4.97
N ARG A 86 -9.68 12.01 6.16
CA ARG A 86 -9.09 12.52 7.40
C ARG A 86 -7.59 12.27 7.49
N LEU A 87 -7.12 11.10 7.03
CA LEU A 87 -5.69 10.78 6.98
C LEU A 87 -4.95 11.71 6.01
N LYS A 88 -5.53 11.98 4.84
CA LYS A 88 -4.98 12.91 3.86
C LYS A 88 -4.87 14.34 4.41
N GLU A 89 -5.92 14.86 5.03
CA GLU A 89 -5.89 16.17 5.69
C GLU A 89 -4.84 16.28 6.80
N GLU A 90 -4.61 15.18 7.54
CA GLU A 90 -3.58 15.12 8.57
C GLU A 90 -2.17 15.16 7.97
N LEU A 91 -1.93 14.42 6.89
CA LEU A 91 -0.67 14.45 6.16
C LEU A 91 -0.37 15.85 5.60
N ASP A 92 -1.34 16.48 4.95
CA ASP A 92 -1.19 17.83 4.36
C ASP A 92 -0.82 18.88 5.40
N ARG A 93 -1.42 18.80 6.59
CA ARG A 93 -1.07 19.68 7.71
C ARG A 93 0.34 19.44 8.23
N MET A 94 0.82 18.20 8.24
CA MET A 94 2.19 17.91 8.67
C MET A 94 3.21 18.45 7.68
N GLN A 95 2.94 18.35 6.37
CA GLN A 95 3.83 18.83 5.32
C GLN A 95 3.84 20.37 5.17
N SER A 96 2.77 21.05 5.56
CA SER A 96 2.68 22.53 5.48
C SER A 96 3.43 23.28 6.61
N VAL A 97 4.01 22.55 7.56
CA VAL A 97 4.71 23.11 8.74
C VAL A 97 6.24 23.04 8.59
N GLU A 98 6.74 22.52 7.45
CA GLU A 98 8.14 22.59 7.01
C GLU A 98 8.39 23.77 6.06
#